data_AF-A0A1F3VP84-F1
#
_entry.id   AF-A0A1F3VP84-F1
#
_cell.length_a   1.000
_cell.length_b   1.000
_cell.length_c   1.000
_cell.angle_alpha   90.00
_cell.angle_beta   90.00
_cell.angle_gamma   90.00
#
_symmetry.space_group_name_H-M   'P 1'
#
loop_
_entity.id
_entity.type
_entity.pdbx_description
1 polymer ?
#
loop_
_entity_poly.entity_id
_entity_poly.type
_entity_poly.pdbx_seq_one_letter_code
_entity_poly.pdbx_strand_id
1 'polypeptide(L)'
;MRLKGRFISRDAILSSVDTYEIIEKYPKDKYLPSYLIYAEYENQIIHVQIATDLESDSITVVTVYRPTLAKWEKDFKTRRRSDVS
;
A
#
# COMPACT_ATOMS: atom_id res chain seq x y z
N MET A 1 -17.41 -17.24 12.81
CA MET A 1 -15.93 -17.36 12.77
C MET A 1 -15.37 -16.23 11.90
N ARG A 2 -14.70 -15.21 12.48
CA ARG A 2 -14.01 -14.15 11.70
C ARG A 2 -12.52 -14.53 11.64
N LEU A 3 -11.96 -14.65 10.44
CA LEU A 3 -10.53 -14.91 10.24
C LEU A 3 -9.74 -13.68 10.74
N LYS A 4 -9.20 -13.76 11.96
CA LYS A 4 -8.44 -12.69 12.62
C LYS A 4 -7.21 -12.21 11.81
N GLY A 5 -6.72 -12.99 10.85
CA GLY A 5 -5.52 -12.68 10.06
C GLY A 5 -5.69 -11.69 8.89
N ARG A 6 -6.88 -11.09 8.69
CA ARG A 6 -7.14 -10.20 7.53
C ARG A 6 -7.36 -8.73 7.88
N PHE A 7 -7.49 -8.39 9.16
CA PHE A 7 -7.75 -7.00 9.56
C PHE A 7 -6.44 -6.22 9.63
N ILE A 8 -6.43 -5.03 9.07
CA ILE A 8 -5.39 -4.01 9.25
C ILE A 8 -6.15 -2.82 9.86
N SER A 9 -5.74 -2.41 11.05
CA SER A 9 -6.43 -1.34 11.78
C SER A 9 -6.11 0.01 11.17
N ARG A 10 -6.97 1.01 11.44
CA ARG A 10 -6.66 2.40 11.11
C ARG A 10 -5.39 2.88 11.84
N ASP A 11 -5.20 2.45 13.08
CA ASP A 11 -4.00 2.77 13.87
C ASP A 11 -2.73 2.25 13.21
N ALA A 12 -2.78 1.09 12.54
CA ALA A 12 -1.64 0.56 11.80
C ALA A 12 -1.22 1.50 10.64
N ILE A 13 -2.19 2.16 10.01
CA ILE A 13 -1.93 3.15 8.96
C ILE A 13 -1.35 4.42 9.59
N LEU A 14 -2.01 4.96 10.61
CA LEU A 14 -1.64 6.25 11.23
C LEU A 14 -0.31 6.20 11.99
N SER A 15 0.03 5.07 12.60
CA SER A 15 1.23 4.92 13.43
C SER A 15 2.47 4.53 12.62
N SER A 16 2.31 4.20 11.33
CA SER A 16 3.42 3.79 10.46
C SER A 16 3.91 4.91 9.53
N VAL A 17 3.41 6.14 9.68
CA VAL A 17 3.72 7.30 8.82
C VAL A 17 5.22 7.56 8.69
N ASP A 18 5.98 7.38 9.76
CA ASP A 18 7.44 7.58 9.75
C ASP A 18 8.21 6.56 8.89
N THR A 19 7.55 5.47 8.50
CA THR A 19 8.12 4.39 7.68
C THR A 19 7.66 4.44 6.23
N TYR A 20 6.85 5.43 5.87
CA TYR A 20 6.22 5.50 4.56
C TYR A 20 7.24 5.67 3.44
N GLU A 21 7.14 4.80 2.45
CA GLU A 21 7.90 4.89 1.21
C GLU A 21 6.97 4.69 0.02
N ILE A 22 6.97 5.64 -0.93
CA ILE A 22 6.23 5.49 -2.18
C ILE A 22 7.00 4.52 -3.07
N ILE A 23 6.43 3.32 -3.27
CA ILE A 23 7.05 2.25 -4.06
C ILE A 23 6.49 2.16 -5.48
N GLU A 24 5.26 2.64 -5.72
CA GLU A 24 4.69 2.77 -7.07
C GLU A 24 3.92 4.09 -7.20
N LYS A 25 3.99 4.70 -8.40
CA LYS A 25 3.34 5.97 -8.73
C LYS A 25 2.45 5.79 -9.96
N TYR A 26 1.19 6.19 -9.85
CA TYR A 26 0.19 6.15 -10.92
C TYR A 26 -0.42 7.54 -11.13
N PRO A 27 0.35 8.52 -11.62
CA PRO A 27 -0.14 9.90 -11.77
C PRO A 27 -1.23 10.07 -12.83
N LYS A 28 -1.45 9.05 -13.67
CA LYS A 28 -2.43 9.03 -14.77
C LYS A 28 -3.57 8.03 -14.53
N ASP A 29 -3.80 7.65 -13.28
CA ASP A 29 -4.89 6.72 -12.97
C ASP A 29 -6.25 7.32 -13.39
N LYS A 30 -7.21 6.47 -13.70
CA LYS A 30 -8.46 6.87 -14.39
C LYS A 30 -9.25 7.98 -13.69
N TYR A 31 -9.18 8.04 -12.36
CA TYR A 31 -10.00 8.95 -11.55
C TYR A 31 -9.16 10.04 -10.88
N LEU A 32 -8.13 9.65 -10.14
CA LEU A 32 -7.22 10.55 -9.43
C LEU A 32 -5.80 9.95 -9.47
N PRO A 33 -4.73 10.77 -9.41
CA PRO A 33 -3.39 10.28 -9.17
C PRO A 33 -3.39 9.33 -7.95
N SER A 34 -2.78 8.16 -8.11
CA SER A 34 -2.72 7.16 -7.05
C SER A 34 -1.30 6.71 -6.79
N TYR A 35 -1.06 6.26 -5.57
CA TYR A 35 0.26 5.84 -5.10
C TYR A 35 0.13 4.57 -4.28
N LEU A 36 1.12 3.70 -4.39
CA LEU A 36 1.29 2.58 -3.48
C LEU A 36 2.42 2.90 -2.52
N ILE A 37 2.10 2.80 -1.23
CA ILE A 37 3.02 3.10 -0.13
C ILE A 37 3.37 1.79 0.57
N TYR A 38 4.66 1.57 0.79
CA TYR A 38 5.21 0.61 1.74
C TYR A 38 5.24 1.24 3.13
N ALA A 39 4.88 0.48 4.15
CA ALA A 39 5.01 0.88 5.54
C ALA A 39 5.25 -0.34 6.46
N GLU A 40 5.89 -0.08 7.60
CA GLU A 40 6.14 -1.06 8.65
C GLU A 40 5.32 -0.73 9.89
N TYR A 41 4.65 -1.74 10.44
CA TYR A 41 3.86 -1.63 11.67
C TYR A 41 4.00 -2.90 12.50
N GLU A 42 4.49 -2.78 13.74
CA GLU A 42 4.65 -3.90 14.68
C GLU A 42 5.30 -5.15 14.04
N ASN A 43 6.47 -4.96 13.40
CA ASN A 43 7.21 -6.01 12.69
C ASN A 43 6.46 -6.64 11.49
N GLN A 44 5.39 -6.02 11.01
CA GLN A 44 4.68 -6.41 9.80
C GLN A 44 4.84 -5.36 8.72
N ILE A 45 4.83 -5.81 7.46
CA ILE A 45 4.80 -4.93 6.29
C ILE A 45 3.36 -4.81 5.82
N ILE A 46 2.93 -3.59 5.54
CA ILE A 46 1.65 -3.27 4.92
C ILE A 46 1.85 -2.39 3.70
N HIS A 47 1.03 -2.62 2.68
CA HIS A 47 0.91 -1.77 1.51
C HIS A 47 -0.38 -0.97 1.61
N VAL A 48 -0.27 0.35 1.51
CA VAL A 48 -1.38 1.29 1.53
C VAL A 48 -1.51 1.89 0.13
N GLN A 49 -2.62 1.62 -0.54
CA GLN A 49 -2.95 2.33 -1.77
C GLN A 49 -3.73 3.59 -1.43
N ILE A 50 -3.23 4.73 -1.89
CA ILE A 50 -3.89 6.03 -1.72
C ILE A 50 -4.26 6.63 -3.08
N ALA A 51 -5.33 7.41 -3.08
CA ALA A 51 -5.67 8.34 -4.14
C ALA A 51 -5.52 9.77 -3.60
N THR A 52 -4.92 10.66 -4.39
CA THR A 52 -4.70 12.05 -4.00
C THR A 52 -5.56 12.95 -4.87
N ASP A 53 -6.47 13.69 -4.25
CA ASP A 53 -7.20 14.78 -4.88
C ASP A 53 -6.44 16.08 -4.58
N LEU A 54 -5.68 16.56 -5.57
CA LEU A 54 -4.89 17.77 -5.46
C LEU A 54 -5.76 19.04 -5.49
N GLU A 55 -6.94 18.99 -6.11
CA GLU A 55 -7.83 20.14 -6.18
C GLU A 55 -8.53 20.36 -4.83
N SER A 56 -8.93 19.27 -4.17
CA SER A 56 -9.59 19.30 -2.86
C SER A 56 -8.62 19.20 -1.67
N ASP A 57 -7.30 19.19 -1.90
CA ASP A 57 -6.25 18.99 -0.89
C ASP A 57 -6.53 17.80 0.05
N SER A 58 -6.87 16.64 -0.53
CA SER A 58 -7.30 15.48 0.25
C SER A 58 -6.67 14.17 -0.23
N ILE A 59 -6.44 13.26 0.73
CA ILE A 59 -5.90 11.93 0.49
C ILE A 59 -6.90 10.89 0.97
N THR A 60 -7.23 9.94 0.09
CA THR A 60 -8.13 8.84 0.41
C THR A 60 -7.35 7.52 0.40
N VAL A 61 -7.46 6.74 1.48
CA VAL A 61 -6.98 5.36 1.49
C VAL A 61 -7.95 4.48 0.71
N VAL A 62 -7.52 3.97 -0.43
CA VAL A 62 -8.31 3.11 -1.32
C VAL A 62 -8.35 1.68 -0.78
N THR A 63 -7.20 1.14 -0.39
CA THR A 63 -7.09 -0.20 0.20
C THR A 63 -5.81 -0.35 1.00
N VAL A 64 -5.79 -1.30 1.92
CA VAL A 64 -4.59 -1.70 2.67
C VAL A 64 -4.50 -3.21 2.69
N TYR A 65 -3.32 -3.76 2.42
CA TYR A 65 -3.09 -5.20 2.42
C TYR A 65 -1.67 -5.55 2.85
N ARG A 66 -1.45 -6.82 3.23
CA ARG A 66 -0.10 -7.35 3.49
C ARG A 66 0.48 -7.88 2.17
N PRO A 67 1.67 -7.41 1.73
CA PRO A 67 2.25 -7.91 0.50
C PRO A 67 2.66 -9.38 0.64
N THR A 68 2.74 -10.10 -0.48
CA THR A 68 3.15 -11.50 -0.51
C THR A 68 4.33 -11.67 -1.46
N LEU A 69 5.21 -12.62 -1.15
CA LEU A 69 6.36 -12.96 -2.01
C LEU A 69 5.96 -13.50 -3.40
N ALA A 70 4.68 -13.84 -3.60
CA ALA A 70 4.16 -14.20 -4.92
C ALA A 70 4.07 -12.99 -5.86
N LYS A 71 3.89 -11.78 -5.33
CA LYS A 71 3.76 -10.54 -6.11
C LYS A 71 4.96 -9.59 -5.94
N TRP A 72 5.74 -9.77 -4.89
CA TRP A 72 6.83 -8.87 -4.51
C TRP A 72 8.14 -9.63 -4.29
N GLU A 73 9.26 -8.95 -4.53
CA GLU A 73 10.58 -9.44 -4.14
C GLU A 73 10.71 -9.48 -2.61
N LYS A 74 11.85 -10.01 -2.12
CA LYS A 74 12.09 -10.17 -0.67
C LYS A 74 12.12 -8.85 0.11
N ASP A 75 12.34 -7.73 -0.58
CA ASP A 75 12.27 -6.39 -0.02
C ASP A 75 10.83 -5.93 0.24
N PHE A 76 9.83 -6.64 -0.31
CA PHE A 76 8.43 -6.25 -0.38
C PHE A 76 8.16 -4.89 -1.05
N LYS A 77 9.14 -4.29 -1.71
CA LYS A 77 9.04 -2.97 -2.37
C LYS A 77 9.10 -3.08 -3.89
N THR A 78 9.76 -4.12 -4.40
CA THR A 78 9.91 -4.35 -5.84
C THR A 78 8.90 -5.37 -6.32
N ARG A 79 8.04 -5.01 -7.28
CA ARG A 79 7.05 -5.93 -7.85
C ARG A 79 7.75 -7.01 -8.69
N ARG A 80 7.40 -8.29 -8.48
CA ARG A 80 7.85 -9.36 -9.37
C ARG A 80 7.28 -9.11 -10.76
N ARG A 81 8.12 -9.21 -11.78
CA ARG A 81 7.63 -9.34 -13.15
C ARG A 81 6.89 -10.67 -13.25
N SER A 82 5.64 -10.65 -13.67
CA SER A 82 5.00 -11.86 -14.16
C SER A 82 5.78 -12.26 -15.41
N ASP A 83 6.48 -13.40 -15.39
CA ASP A 83 6.92 -14.03 -16.62
C ASP A 83 5.67 -14.42 -17.39
N VAL A 84 5.21 -13.53 -18.27
CA VAL A 84 4.33 -13.93 -19.36
C VAL A 84 5.26 -14.46 -20.45
N SER A 85 5.66 -15.72 -20.27
CA SER A 85 6.23 -16.57 -21.31
C SER A 85 5.13 -17.13 -22.19
#